data_AF-A0A6I5CNF0-F1
#
_entry.id   AF-A0A6I5CNF0-F1
#
_cell.length_a   1.000
_cell.length_b   1.000
_cell.length_c   1.000
_cell.angle_alpha   90.00
_cell.angle_beta   90.00
_cell.angle_gamma   90.00
#
_symmetry.space_group_name_H-M   'P 1'
#
loop_
_entity.id
_entity.type
_entity.pdbx_description
1 polymer ?
#
loop_
_entity_poly.entity_id
_entity_poly.type
_entity_poly.pdbx_seq_one_letter_code
_entity_poly.pdbx_strand_id
1 'polypeptide(L)'
;MTATPRFTGDANPYGGGDPYADYRTADFPFTQYANLADRRLGAGVVAANDEFFAQRENLLVPERAEFDPEHFGHKGKVMDGWETRRRRGVSAEHPWPAEDDHDWALVRLGAPGVVRGVVVDTAHFRGNYPQAVSVEGTCVAGSPSPAELLADDVKWTTLVPRTPIGGHAANGFEVGVEQRFTHLRVNQHPDGGIARLRVYGEVVPDPAWLAALGTLDVVALENGGRVEDASNLFYSPATNTIQPGRSRKMDDGWETRRRRDQGNDWIRYRLVARSEIRALEIDTAYLKGNSAGWASVSVKDGEDGEWREVLPRTRCQPDTNHRFVLPEPVVGT
;
A
#
# COMPACT_ATOMS: atom_id res chain seq x y z
N MET A 1 19.04 -14.16 -8.80
CA MET A 1 18.28 -13.23 -7.95
C MET A 1 18.81 -13.39 -6.54
N THR A 2 19.20 -12.30 -5.87
CA THR A 2 19.56 -12.31 -4.45
C THR A 2 18.31 -12.63 -3.64
N ALA A 3 18.41 -13.52 -2.66
CA ALA A 3 17.27 -13.88 -1.81
C ALA A 3 16.76 -12.64 -1.04
N THR A 4 15.44 -12.49 -0.94
CA THR A 4 14.81 -11.45 -0.11
C THR A 4 15.30 -11.58 1.34
N PRO A 5 15.83 -10.52 1.97
CA PRO A 5 16.31 -10.59 3.35
C PRO A 5 15.21 -11.07 4.32
N ARG A 6 15.61 -11.89 5.30
CA ARG A 6 14.73 -12.40 6.35
C ARG A 6 15.20 -11.90 7.70
N PHE A 7 14.26 -11.47 8.53
CA PHE A 7 14.51 -11.09 9.91
C PHE A 7 13.83 -12.10 10.84
N THR A 8 14.52 -12.48 11.90
CA THR A 8 14.01 -13.37 12.94
C THR A 8 14.50 -12.92 14.31
N GLY A 9 13.81 -13.36 15.37
CA GLY A 9 14.20 -13.10 16.75
C GLY A 9 13.92 -11.68 17.21
N ASP A 10 14.13 -11.46 18.49
CA ASP A 10 13.76 -10.22 19.17
C ASP A 10 14.70 -9.06 18.77
N ALA A 11 14.17 -7.85 18.86
CA ALA A 11 15.00 -6.65 18.86
C ALA A 11 15.41 -6.31 20.30
N ASN A 12 16.48 -5.51 20.44
CA ASN A 12 16.89 -5.05 21.76
C ASN A 12 15.77 -4.23 22.43
N PRO A 13 15.66 -4.23 23.76
CA PRO A 13 14.81 -3.29 24.46
C PRO A 13 15.11 -1.86 24.02
N TYR A 14 14.08 -1.01 23.93
CA TYR A 14 14.26 0.38 23.54
C TYR A 14 15.16 1.11 24.56
N GLY A 15 16.32 1.58 24.08
CA GLY A 15 17.33 2.22 24.92
C GLY A 15 17.18 3.74 25.07
N GLY A 16 16.15 4.35 24.49
CA GLY A 16 16.00 5.80 24.38
C GLY A 16 16.57 6.37 23.06
N GLY A 17 16.23 7.62 22.74
CA GLY A 17 16.72 8.31 21.54
C GLY A 17 15.80 8.16 20.32
N ASP A 18 16.38 7.86 19.17
CA ASP A 18 15.60 7.61 17.95
C ASP A 18 14.96 6.21 18.03
N PRO A 19 13.61 6.09 18.04
CA PRO A 19 12.93 4.81 18.17
C PRO A 19 13.12 3.87 16.97
N TYR A 20 13.68 4.36 15.86
CA TYR A 20 14.01 3.57 14.68
C TYR A 20 15.51 3.27 14.53
N ALA A 21 16.37 3.65 15.48
CA ALA A 21 17.82 3.55 15.36
C ALA A 21 18.33 2.12 15.05
N ASP A 22 17.65 1.10 15.57
CA ASP A 22 17.95 -0.33 15.37
C ASP A 22 16.85 -1.07 14.61
N TYR A 23 15.98 -0.34 13.91
CA TYR A 23 14.94 -0.91 13.07
C TYR A 23 15.54 -1.69 11.90
N ARG A 24 15.06 -2.93 11.70
CA ARG A 24 15.60 -3.83 10.68
C ARG A 24 14.78 -3.73 9.40
N THR A 25 15.40 -3.33 8.31
CA THR A 25 14.74 -3.19 7.00
C THR A 25 15.66 -3.55 5.85
N ALA A 26 15.08 -3.70 4.65
CA ALA A 26 15.78 -4.00 3.42
C ALA A 26 15.02 -3.42 2.22
N ASP A 27 15.72 -3.27 1.10
CA ASP A 27 15.09 -2.96 -0.17
C ASP A 27 14.41 -4.21 -0.73
N PHE A 28 13.10 -4.13 -0.95
CA PHE A 28 12.32 -5.23 -1.51
C PHE A 28 11.97 -4.95 -2.98
N PRO A 29 12.19 -5.89 -3.91
CA PRO A 29 12.01 -5.64 -5.35
C PRO A 29 10.57 -5.34 -5.77
N PHE A 30 9.59 -5.69 -4.92
CA PHE A 30 8.17 -5.46 -5.18
C PHE A 30 7.65 -4.11 -4.67
N THR A 31 8.44 -3.30 -3.95
CA THR A 31 7.95 -2.01 -3.40
C THR A 31 7.74 -0.93 -4.47
N GLN A 32 8.18 -1.18 -5.71
CA GLN A 32 7.86 -0.37 -6.88
C GLN A 32 6.37 -0.41 -7.27
N TYR A 33 5.65 -1.47 -6.89
CA TYR A 33 4.22 -1.61 -7.18
C TYR A 33 3.36 -0.78 -6.23
N ALA A 34 2.06 -0.64 -6.53
CA ALA A 34 1.14 0.07 -5.66
C ALA A 34 0.86 -0.72 -4.37
N ASN A 35 0.73 -0.02 -3.24
CA ASN A 35 0.23 -0.64 -2.01
C ASN A 35 -1.30 -0.79 -2.07
N LEU A 36 -1.78 -1.98 -2.42
CA LEU A 36 -3.21 -2.33 -2.51
C LEU A 36 -3.91 -2.30 -1.14
N ALA A 37 -3.16 -2.32 -0.04
CA ALA A 37 -3.68 -2.19 1.32
C ALA A 37 -3.65 -0.74 1.85
N ASP A 38 -3.33 0.25 1.01
CA ASP A 38 -3.31 1.65 1.40
C ASP A 38 -4.73 2.15 1.75
N ARG A 39 -4.89 2.73 2.94
CA ARG A 39 -6.17 3.28 3.40
C ARG A 39 -6.69 4.39 2.47
N ARG A 40 -5.82 5.13 1.79
CA ARG A 40 -6.18 6.19 0.83
C ARG A 40 -6.82 5.62 -0.45
N LEU A 41 -6.45 4.40 -0.84
CA LEU A 41 -7.10 3.65 -1.92
C LEU A 41 -8.45 3.04 -1.47
N GLY A 42 -8.85 3.25 -0.22
CA GLY A 42 -10.09 2.72 0.34
C GLY A 42 -9.97 1.31 0.94
N ALA A 43 -8.75 0.81 1.19
CA ALA A 43 -8.55 -0.46 1.90
C ALA A 43 -9.11 -0.41 3.32
N GLY A 44 -9.51 -1.54 3.88
CA GLY A 44 -10.07 -1.58 5.23
C GLY A 44 -9.90 -2.92 5.93
N VAL A 45 -9.73 -2.90 7.25
CA VAL A 45 -9.81 -4.11 8.07
C VAL A 45 -11.28 -4.35 8.41
N VAL A 46 -11.86 -5.42 7.88
CA VAL A 46 -13.31 -5.68 7.98
C VAL A 46 -13.67 -6.46 9.25
N ALA A 47 -12.72 -7.22 9.79
CA ALA A 47 -12.85 -7.92 11.06
C ALA A 47 -11.48 -8.32 11.61
N ALA A 48 -11.40 -8.54 12.91
CA ALA A 48 -10.34 -9.27 13.59
C ALA A 48 -10.95 -10.07 14.74
N ASN A 49 -10.36 -11.19 15.13
CA ASN A 49 -10.85 -11.98 16.26
C ASN A 49 -10.50 -11.36 17.62
N ASP A 50 -9.43 -10.57 17.69
CA ASP A 50 -8.99 -9.83 18.87
C ASP A 50 -8.34 -8.50 18.42
N GLU A 51 -8.45 -7.47 19.25
CA GLU A 51 -7.83 -6.15 19.08
C GLU A 51 -7.67 -5.45 20.44
N PHE A 52 -7.41 -6.25 21.48
CA PHE A 52 -7.54 -5.79 22.85
C PHE A 52 -6.61 -4.62 23.16
N PHE A 53 -5.33 -4.69 22.79
CA PHE A 53 -4.35 -3.66 23.15
C PHE A 53 -4.28 -2.52 22.14
N ALA A 54 -4.36 -2.82 20.84
CA ALA A 54 -4.25 -1.80 19.80
C ALA A 54 -5.16 -2.10 18.60
N GLN A 55 -5.66 -1.02 17.99
CA GLN A 55 -6.72 -1.04 16.97
C GLN A 55 -6.23 -1.65 15.66
N ARG A 56 -7.02 -2.59 15.10
CA ARG A 56 -6.66 -3.28 13.85
C ARG A 56 -6.51 -2.33 12.66
N GLU A 57 -7.23 -1.21 12.64
CA GLU A 57 -7.20 -0.23 11.56
C GLU A 57 -5.81 0.39 11.35
N ASN A 58 -4.97 0.42 12.39
CA ASN A 58 -3.60 0.91 12.33
C ASN A 58 -2.72 0.14 11.34
N LEU A 59 -3.06 -1.13 11.03
CA LEU A 59 -2.37 -1.93 10.01
C LEU A 59 -2.27 -1.18 8.67
N LEU A 60 -3.28 -0.40 8.31
CA LEU A 60 -3.43 0.18 6.98
C LEU A 60 -3.07 1.66 6.91
N VAL A 61 -2.69 2.28 8.04
CA VAL A 61 -2.27 3.68 8.10
C VAL A 61 -1.04 3.88 7.19
N PRO A 62 -1.04 4.84 6.25
CA PRO A 62 0.06 5.02 5.29
C PRO A 62 1.39 5.39 5.94
N GLU A 63 1.33 6.22 6.98
CA GLU A 63 2.48 6.69 7.73
C GLU A 63 3.17 5.55 8.49
N ARG A 64 4.47 5.72 8.79
CA ARG A 64 5.22 4.81 9.66
C ARG A 64 4.62 4.80 11.07
N ALA A 65 4.81 3.71 11.81
CA ALA A 65 4.32 3.62 13.18
C ALA A 65 5.08 4.56 14.12
N GLU A 66 4.35 5.26 14.98
CA GLU A 66 4.92 6.10 16.03
C GLU A 66 5.11 5.34 17.34
N PHE A 67 6.09 5.76 18.13
CA PHE A 67 6.33 5.21 19.46
C PHE A 67 6.63 6.32 20.45
N ASP A 68 5.71 6.48 21.40
CA ASP A 68 5.90 7.33 22.56
C ASP A 68 6.21 6.43 23.77
N PRO A 69 7.44 6.46 24.34
CA PRO A 69 7.84 5.62 25.47
C PRO A 69 7.12 5.95 26.79
N GLU A 70 6.46 7.10 26.91
CA GLU A 70 5.75 7.53 28.11
C GLU A 70 4.23 7.35 28.01
N HIS A 71 3.70 7.07 26.82
CA HIS A 71 2.26 6.86 26.63
C HIS A 71 1.80 5.49 27.15
N PHE A 72 0.99 5.48 28.21
CA PHE A 72 0.32 4.31 28.75
C PHE A 72 -1.17 4.58 28.96
N GLY A 73 -2.00 3.60 28.62
CA GLY A 73 -3.43 3.60 28.90
C GLY A 73 -3.82 2.50 29.89
N HIS A 74 -5.12 2.32 30.11
CA HIS A 74 -5.64 1.30 31.05
C HIS A 74 -5.31 -0.15 30.66
N LYS A 75 -4.93 -0.38 29.41
CA LYS A 75 -4.53 -1.70 28.90
C LYS A 75 -3.01 -1.87 28.82
N GLY A 76 -2.23 -0.91 29.29
CA GLY A 76 -0.76 -0.94 29.20
C GLY A 76 -0.23 0.04 28.16
N LYS A 77 0.88 -0.32 27.51
CA LYS A 77 1.55 0.53 26.53
C LYS A 77 0.62 0.80 25.35
N VAL A 78 0.45 2.06 24.96
CA VAL A 78 -0.28 2.38 23.73
C VAL A 78 0.66 2.19 22.56
N MET A 79 0.30 1.29 21.64
CA MET A 79 1.08 0.95 20.47
C MET A 79 0.37 1.42 19.21
N ASP A 80 1.14 1.98 18.26
CA ASP A 80 0.65 2.33 16.93
C ASP A 80 0.72 1.10 16.00
N GLY A 81 -0.25 0.21 16.17
CA GLY A 81 -0.39 -1.03 15.42
C GLY A 81 -1.66 -1.78 15.80
N TRP A 82 -1.74 -3.03 15.38
CA TRP A 82 -2.72 -4.03 15.83
C TRP A 82 -2.05 -4.98 16.81
N GLU A 83 -2.59 -5.10 18.02
CA GLU A 83 -2.04 -5.97 19.07
C GLU A 83 -3.15 -6.70 19.84
N THR A 84 -3.00 -8.01 19.94
CA THR A 84 -3.97 -8.92 20.54
C THR A 84 -3.55 -9.41 21.93
N ARG A 85 -4.47 -10.04 22.66
CA ARG A 85 -4.15 -10.64 23.96
C ARG A 85 -3.19 -11.80 23.79
N ARG A 86 -2.30 -11.97 24.76
CA ARG A 86 -1.50 -13.19 24.89
C ARG A 86 -2.40 -14.41 24.96
N ARG A 87 -2.24 -15.31 24.00
CA ARG A 87 -2.97 -16.57 23.97
C ARG A 87 -2.36 -17.53 24.99
N ARG A 88 -3.23 -18.31 25.61
CA ARG A 88 -2.89 -19.33 26.60
C ARG A 88 -3.63 -20.61 26.23
N GLY A 89 -3.11 -21.74 26.69
CA GLY A 89 -3.82 -22.99 26.56
C GLY A 89 -5.08 -23.06 27.41
N VAL A 90 -5.89 -24.09 27.16
CA VAL A 90 -7.27 -24.20 27.66
C VAL A 90 -7.39 -24.61 29.13
N SER A 91 -6.30 -25.02 29.78
CA SER A 91 -6.33 -25.57 31.15
C SER A 91 -4.97 -25.47 31.84
N ALA A 92 -4.90 -25.80 33.14
CA ALA A 92 -3.63 -25.88 33.86
C ALA A 92 -2.75 -27.03 33.36
N GLU A 93 -3.37 -28.13 32.90
CA GLU A 93 -2.71 -29.30 32.34
C GLU A 93 -2.18 -29.05 30.92
N HIS A 94 -2.83 -28.14 30.18
CA HIS A 94 -2.43 -27.69 28.85
C HIS A 94 -2.35 -26.16 28.84
N PRO A 95 -1.29 -25.55 29.42
CA PRO A 95 -1.23 -24.10 29.63
C PRO A 95 -0.75 -23.32 28.40
N TRP A 96 -0.28 -24.02 27.36
CA TRP A 96 0.27 -23.44 26.13
C TRP A 96 -0.77 -23.45 25.00
N PRO A 97 -0.75 -22.46 24.08
CA PRO A 97 -1.57 -22.49 22.87
C PRO A 97 -1.33 -23.78 22.06
N ALA A 98 -2.36 -24.22 21.34
CA ALA A 98 -2.24 -25.30 20.37
C ALA A 98 -1.34 -24.89 19.18
N GLU A 99 -0.94 -25.84 18.35
CA GLU A 99 -0.06 -25.56 17.22
C GLU A 99 -0.73 -24.66 16.16
N ASP A 100 -2.04 -24.84 15.98
CA ASP A 100 -2.92 -24.17 15.03
C ASP A 100 -3.59 -22.90 15.58
N ASP A 101 -3.39 -22.61 16.86
CA ASP A 101 -3.86 -21.39 17.49
C ASP A 101 -3.21 -20.15 16.84
N HIS A 102 -4.03 -19.20 16.42
CA HIS A 102 -3.60 -17.93 15.86
C HIS A 102 -4.68 -16.85 16.04
N ASP A 103 -4.24 -15.59 16.02
CA ASP A 103 -5.13 -14.45 15.81
C ASP A 103 -5.15 -14.04 14.35
N TRP A 104 -6.27 -13.48 13.89
CA TRP A 104 -6.47 -13.14 12.49
C TRP A 104 -7.13 -11.78 12.31
N ALA A 105 -6.79 -11.14 11.19
CA ALA A 105 -7.47 -9.96 10.66
C ALA A 105 -7.85 -10.18 9.19
N LEU A 106 -9.09 -9.84 8.85
CA LEU A 106 -9.59 -9.82 7.48
C LEU A 106 -9.44 -8.41 6.92
N VAL A 107 -8.76 -8.31 5.78
CA VAL A 107 -8.43 -7.04 5.12
C VAL A 107 -9.09 -7.03 3.74
N ARG A 108 -9.94 -6.04 3.46
CA ARG A 108 -10.39 -5.70 2.11
C ARG A 108 -9.34 -4.79 1.47
N LEU A 109 -8.82 -5.18 0.31
CA LEU A 109 -7.92 -4.33 -0.48
C LEU A 109 -8.66 -3.09 -0.99
N GLY A 110 -7.92 -1.99 -1.16
CA GLY A 110 -8.47 -0.74 -1.69
C GLY A 110 -8.90 -0.89 -3.15
N ALA A 111 -8.08 -1.59 -3.92
CA ALA A 111 -8.44 -2.05 -5.25
C ALA A 111 -8.09 -3.54 -5.42
N PRO A 112 -8.90 -4.30 -6.16
CA PRO A 112 -8.57 -5.68 -6.49
C PRO A 112 -7.32 -5.75 -7.35
N GLY A 113 -6.50 -6.79 -7.19
CA GLY A 113 -5.24 -6.86 -7.90
C GLY A 113 -4.46 -8.15 -7.73
N VAL A 114 -3.36 -8.27 -8.46
CA VAL A 114 -2.39 -9.36 -8.31
C VAL A 114 -1.33 -8.92 -7.30
N VAL A 115 -1.16 -9.70 -6.23
CA VAL A 115 -0.19 -9.41 -5.16
C VAL A 115 1.20 -9.88 -5.60
N ARG A 116 2.17 -8.96 -5.57
CA ARG A 116 3.58 -9.19 -5.93
C ARG A 116 4.47 -9.36 -4.70
N GLY A 117 4.08 -8.74 -3.59
CA GLY A 117 4.74 -8.95 -2.31
C GLY A 117 3.99 -8.34 -1.14
N VAL A 118 4.36 -8.77 0.06
CA VAL A 118 3.77 -8.31 1.32
C VAL A 118 4.90 -7.89 2.25
N VAL A 119 4.69 -6.79 2.98
CA VAL A 119 5.51 -6.44 4.15
C VAL A 119 4.63 -6.49 5.38
N VAL A 120 5.04 -7.32 6.33
CA VAL A 120 4.50 -7.33 7.69
C VAL A 120 5.50 -6.60 8.58
N ASP A 121 5.17 -5.35 8.90
CA ASP A 121 6.03 -4.47 9.68
C ASP A 121 5.72 -4.61 11.17
N THR A 122 6.72 -4.97 11.95
CA THR A 122 6.66 -5.12 13.40
C THR A 122 7.34 -3.96 14.13
N ALA A 123 7.45 -2.78 13.51
CA ALA A 123 7.97 -1.57 14.14
C ALA A 123 7.45 -1.41 15.58
N HIS A 124 8.35 -1.10 16.50
CA HIS A 124 8.14 -0.98 17.96
C HIS A 124 7.66 -2.23 18.72
N PHE A 125 7.17 -3.27 18.04
CA PHE A 125 6.94 -4.59 18.63
C PHE A 125 8.26 -5.37 18.72
N ARG A 126 9.03 -5.08 19.77
CA ARG A 126 10.42 -5.56 19.92
C ARG A 126 10.52 -6.99 20.46
N GLY A 127 9.61 -7.37 21.36
CA GLY A 127 9.53 -8.72 21.95
C GLY A 127 8.09 -9.27 22.07
N ASN A 128 7.10 -8.49 21.66
CA ASN A 128 5.67 -8.84 21.64
C ASN A 128 5.10 -8.89 20.20
N TYR A 129 5.97 -9.02 19.20
CA TYR A 129 5.58 -9.36 17.83
C TYR A 129 5.19 -10.85 17.75
N PRO A 130 4.40 -11.29 16.75
CA PRO A 130 4.08 -12.70 16.60
C PRO A 130 5.33 -13.48 16.16
N GLN A 131 5.53 -14.68 16.71
CA GLN A 131 6.71 -15.49 16.37
C GLN A 131 6.73 -15.90 14.89
N ALA A 132 5.56 -16.08 14.30
CA ALA A 132 5.39 -16.33 12.88
C ALA A 132 4.11 -15.67 12.35
N VAL A 133 4.06 -15.45 11.04
CA VAL A 133 2.85 -14.98 10.35
C VAL A 133 2.56 -15.85 9.14
N SER A 134 1.29 -15.89 8.73
CA SER A 134 0.88 -16.37 7.42
C SER A 134 -0.10 -15.39 6.79
N VAL A 135 -0.13 -15.32 5.47
CA VAL A 135 -1.05 -14.46 4.73
C VAL A 135 -1.72 -15.26 3.64
N GLU A 136 -3.04 -15.16 3.56
CA GLU A 136 -3.86 -15.80 2.56
C GLU A 136 -4.67 -14.75 1.79
N GLY A 137 -5.00 -15.03 0.54
CA GLY A 137 -5.82 -14.17 -0.31
C GLY A 137 -7.07 -14.89 -0.81
N THR A 138 -8.14 -14.14 -1.01
CA THR A 138 -9.34 -14.63 -1.68
C THR A 138 -9.98 -13.56 -2.60
N CYS A 139 -10.77 -14.04 -3.56
CA CYS A 139 -11.56 -13.21 -4.47
C CYS A 139 -13.04 -13.54 -4.29
N VAL A 140 -13.77 -12.64 -3.62
CA VAL A 140 -15.21 -12.78 -3.38
C VAL A 140 -15.91 -11.60 -4.03
N ALA A 141 -16.97 -11.89 -4.78
CA ALA A 141 -17.72 -10.87 -5.50
C ALA A 141 -18.53 -9.96 -4.55
N GLY A 142 -18.80 -8.73 -4.99
CA GLY A 142 -19.59 -7.78 -4.23
C GLY A 142 -18.87 -7.24 -2.99
N SER A 143 -19.58 -7.17 -1.86
CA SER A 143 -19.09 -6.62 -0.60
C SER A 143 -19.43 -7.58 0.54
N PRO A 144 -18.74 -8.73 0.64
CA PRO A 144 -19.09 -9.75 1.61
C PRO A 144 -18.91 -9.24 3.04
N SER A 145 -19.82 -9.65 3.91
CA SER A 145 -19.70 -9.49 5.35
C SER A 145 -18.58 -10.38 5.93
N PRO A 146 -18.09 -10.10 7.15
CA PRO A 146 -17.14 -10.98 7.82
C PRO A 146 -17.63 -12.43 7.95
N ALA A 147 -18.92 -12.64 8.21
CA ALA A 147 -19.49 -13.99 8.32
C ALA A 147 -19.42 -14.76 6.98
N GLU A 148 -19.68 -14.08 5.86
CA GLU A 148 -19.57 -14.67 4.53
C GLU A 148 -18.11 -14.97 4.17
N LEU A 149 -17.15 -14.11 4.54
CA LEU A 149 -15.71 -14.35 4.31
C LEU A 149 -15.15 -15.52 5.13
N LEU A 150 -15.78 -15.83 6.27
CA LEU A 150 -15.40 -16.92 7.18
C LEU A 150 -16.18 -18.21 6.92
N ALA A 151 -17.10 -18.23 5.94
CA ALA A 151 -17.84 -19.43 5.60
C ALA A 151 -16.90 -20.50 5.01
N ASP A 152 -17.22 -21.77 5.28
CA ASP A 152 -16.38 -22.94 4.93
C ASP A 152 -16.17 -23.10 3.41
N ASP A 153 -17.04 -22.54 2.57
CA ASP A 153 -16.95 -22.60 1.11
C ASP A 153 -16.04 -21.51 0.51
N VAL A 154 -15.62 -20.51 1.29
CA VAL A 154 -14.65 -19.51 0.85
C VAL A 154 -13.26 -20.11 0.78
N LYS A 155 -12.73 -20.17 -0.44
CA LYS A 155 -11.39 -20.68 -0.69
C LYS A 155 -10.35 -19.58 -0.46
N TRP A 156 -9.46 -19.82 0.50
CA TRP A 156 -8.30 -19.00 0.79
C TRP A 156 -7.05 -19.60 0.14
N THR A 157 -6.32 -18.79 -0.63
CA THR A 157 -5.06 -19.17 -1.27
C THR A 157 -3.89 -18.65 -0.44
N THR A 158 -2.99 -19.54 -0.01
CA THR A 158 -1.79 -19.13 0.71
C THR A 158 -0.88 -18.27 -0.17
N LEU A 159 -0.63 -17.04 0.27
CA LEU A 159 0.34 -16.12 -0.36
C LEU A 159 1.67 -16.15 0.37
N VAL A 160 1.61 -16.21 1.70
CA VAL A 160 2.75 -16.35 2.60
C VAL A 160 2.47 -17.53 3.53
N PRO A 161 3.21 -18.65 3.44
CA PRO A 161 3.05 -19.76 4.39
C PRO A 161 3.46 -19.32 5.79
N ARG A 162 3.10 -20.10 6.82
CA ARG A 162 3.54 -19.83 8.21
C ARG A 162 5.05 -19.69 8.26
N THR A 163 5.53 -18.47 8.49
CA THR A 163 6.95 -18.12 8.39
C THR A 163 7.37 -17.35 9.63
N PRO A 164 8.47 -17.74 10.30
CA PRO A 164 9.04 -16.97 11.40
C PRO A 164 9.42 -15.55 10.97
N ILE A 165 9.21 -14.58 11.86
CA ILE A 165 9.54 -13.17 11.61
C ILE A 165 10.37 -12.57 12.75
N GLY A 166 10.87 -11.35 12.55
CA GLY A 166 11.59 -10.59 13.55
C GLY A 166 10.77 -9.45 14.13
N GLY A 167 11.04 -9.11 15.40
CA GLY A 167 10.50 -7.91 16.04
C GLY A 167 11.17 -6.63 15.57
N HIS A 168 10.46 -5.50 15.57
CA HIS A 168 11.01 -4.23 15.11
C HIS A 168 11.67 -4.32 13.72
N ALA A 169 10.96 -4.93 12.77
CA ALA A 169 11.48 -5.21 11.44
C ALA A 169 10.42 -5.09 10.33
N ALA A 170 10.84 -4.66 9.14
CA ALA A 170 10.06 -4.80 7.91
C ALA A 170 10.18 -6.24 7.38
N ASN A 171 9.26 -7.14 7.70
CA ASN A 171 9.34 -8.52 7.24
C ASN A 171 8.74 -8.65 5.83
N GLY A 172 9.58 -8.69 4.81
CA GLY A 172 9.19 -8.76 3.40
C GLY A 172 9.03 -10.19 2.86
N PHE A 173 8.02 -10.41 2.02
CA PHE A 173 7.69 -11.67 1.37
C PHE A 173 7.35 -11.45 -0.09
N GLU A 174 8.09 -12.08 -1.01
CA GLU A 174 7.70 -12.18 -2.41
C GLU A 174 6.51 -13.13 -2.56
N VAL A 175 5.55 -12.78 -3.42
CA VAL A 175 4.36 -13.59 -3.71
C VAL A 175 4.38 -13.95 -5.18
N GLY A 176 4.49 -15.26 -5.48
CA GLY A 176 4.52 -15.79 -6.84
C GLY A 176 3.15 -16.25 -7.37
N VAL A 177 2.06 -15.87 -6.71
CA VAL A 177 0.71 -16.30 -7.08
C VAL A 177 0.09 -15.30 -8.06
N GLU A 178 -0.10 -15.71 -9.32
CA GLU A 178 -0.64 -14.89 -10.41
C GLU A 178 -2.18 -14.80 -10.42
N GLN A 179 -2.81 -14.73 -9.25
CA GLN A 179 -4.28 -14.65 -9.12
C GLN A 179 -4.70 -13.25 -8.67
N ARG A 180 -5.91 -12.84 -9.09
CA ARG A 180 -6.54 -11.60 -8.64
C ARG A 180 -7.16 -11.81 -7.25
N PHE A 181 -6.85 -10.93 -6.31
CA PHE A 181 -7.39 -10.94 -4.96
C PHE A 181 -8.16 -9.66 -4.65
N THR A 182 -9.11 -9.78 -3.71
CA THR A 182 -9.96 -8.68 -3.20
C THR A 182 -9.82 -8.53 -1.70
N HIS A 183 -9.56 -9.64 -1.00
CA HIS A 183 -9.45 -9.70 0.44
C HIS A 183 -8.23 -10.53 0.82
N LEU A 184 -7.63 -10.20 1.95
CA LEU A 184 -6.58 -10.97 2.60
C LEU A 184 -7.02 -11.40 4.00
N ARG A 185 -6.44 -12.49 4.48
CA ARG A 185 -6.45 -12.91 5.87
C ARG A 185 -5.02 -12.96 6.36
N VAL A 186 -4.70 -12.14 7.36
CA VAL A 186 -3.38 -12.10 8.00
C VAL A 186 -3.49 -12.80 9.34
N ASN A 187 -2.63 -13.79 9.58
CA ASN A 187 -2.62 -14.58 10.81
C ASN A 187 -1.35 -14.32 11.62
N GLN A 188 -1.50 -14.07 12.91
CA GLN A 188 -0.46 -13.96 13.92
C GLN A 188 -0.35 -15.28 14.68
N HIS A 189 0.81 -15.93 14.66
CA HIS A 189 0.99 -17.23 15.31
C HIS A 189 1.83 -17.10 16.59
N PRO A 190 1.27 -17.41 17.79
CA PRO A 190 -0.15 -17.60 18.09
C PRO A 190 -0.94 -16.30 18.38
N ASP A 191 -0.22 -15.20 18.64
CA ASP A 191 -0.73 -13.87 18.98
C ASP A 191 0.41 -12.85 18.84
N GLY A 192 0.14 -11.56 19.02
CA GLY A 192 1.16 -10.53 19.15
C GLY A 192 0.77 -9.20 18.51
N GLY A 193 1.79 -8.43 18.11
CA GLY A 193 1.64 -7.11 17.53
C GLY A 193 2.23 -6.95 16.13
N ILE A 194 1.47 -6.32 15.23
CA ILE A 194 1.90 -5.90 13.89
C ILE A 194 1.62 -4.40 13.76
N ALA A 195 2.63 -3.62 13.40
CA ALA A 195 2.53 -2.17 13.26
C ALA A 195 1.83 -1.78 11.97
N ARG A 196 2.30 -2.32 10.83
CA ARG A 196 1.75 -2.03 9.49
C ARG A 196 1.69 -3.29 8.64
N LEU A 197 0.69 -3.32 7.76
CA LEU A 197 0.61 -4.23 6.64
C LEU A 197 0.76 -3.41 5.36
N ARG A 198 1.66 -3.84 4.48
CA ARG A 198 1.78 -3.31 3.11
C ARG A 198 1.63 -4.46 2.13
N VAL A 199 0.80 -4.27 1.12
CA VAL A 199 0.49 -5.30 0.12
C VAL A 199 0.78 -4.69 -1.24
N TYR A 200 1.94 -5.03 -1.80
CA TYR A 200 2.38 -4.46 -3.05
C TYR A 200 1.89 -5.31 -4.22
N GLY A 201 1.28 -4.66 -5.20
CA GLY A 201 0.69 -5.36 -6.32
C GLY A 201 0.19 -4.47 -7.44
N GLU A 202 -0.35 -5.13 -8.44
CA GLU A 202 -0.88 -4.51 -9.64
C GLU A 202 -2.40 -4.48 -9.57
N VAL A 203 -3.00 -3.29 -9.72
CA VAL A 203 -4.46 -3.16 -9.75
C VAL A 203 -5.01 -3.86 -11.00
N VAL A 204 -6.04 -4.67 -10.80
CA VAL A 204 -6.81 -5.38 -11.82
C VAL A 204 -8.30 -5.10 -11.58
N PRO A 205 -8.82 -4.01 -12.16
CA PRO A 205 -10.22 -3.62 -12.02
C PRO A 205 -11.15 -4.64 -12.71
N ASP A 206 -12.44 -4.59 -12.41
CA ASP A 206 -13.44 -5.34 -13.16
C ASP A 206 -13.68 -4.67 -14.53
N PRO A 207 -13.41 -5.35 -15.67
CA PRO A 207 -13.66 -4.78 -17.00
C PRO A 207 -15.12 -4.39 -17.22
N ALA A 208 -16.08 -5.12 -16.65
CA ALA A 208 -17.50 -4.80 -16.78
C ALA A 208 -17.84 -3.49 -16.07
N TRP A 209 -17.22 -3.24 -14.91
CA TRP A 209 -17.36 -1.98 -14.19
C TRP A 209 -16.78 -0.80 -14.98
N LEU A 210 -15.56 -0.93 -15.51
CA LEU A 210 -14.95 0.12 -16.32
C LEU A 210 -15.78 0.45 -17.56
N ALA A 211 -16.30 -0.56 -18.24
CA ALA A 211 -17.17 -0.38 -19.40
C ALA A 211 -18.47 0.37 -19.04
N ALA A 212 -19.02 0.12 -17.86
CA ALA A 212 -20.24 0.78 -17.38
C ALA A 212 -20.04 2.27 -17.06
N LEU A 213 -18.84 2.70 -16.67
CA LEU A 213 -18.53 4.12 -16.42
C LEU A 213 -18.55 4.95 -17.71
N GLY A 214 -18.24 4.33 -18.86
CA GLY A 214 -18.13 4.99 -20.16
C GLY A 214 -16.89 5.87 -20.28
N THR A 215 -16.84 7.01 -19.57
CA THR A 215 -15.67 7.89 -19.48
C THR A 215 -15.09 7.82 -18.07
N LEU A 216 -13.79 7.57 -17.97
CA LEU A 216 -13.07 7.43 -16.70
C LEU A 216 -11.69 8.09 -16.78
N ASP A 217 -11.08 8.32 -15.62
CA ASP A 217 -9.68 8.72 -15.54
C ASP A 217 -8.77 7.53 -15.83
N VAL A 218 -8.12 7.56 -16.98
CA VAL A 218 -7.29 6.47 -17.52
C VAL A 218 -5.89 6.40 -16.91
N VAL A 219 -5.49 7.34 -16.05
CA VAL A 219 -4.25 7.25 -15.26
C VAL A 219 -4.52 6.93 -13.80
N ALA A 220 -5.76 7.10 -13.31
CA ALA A 220 -6.12 6.83 -11.93
C ALA A 220 -5.81 5.37 -11.50
N LEU A 221 -5.17 5.23 -10.35
CA LEU A 221 -4.74 3.94 -9.81
C LEU A 221 -5.94 3.02 -9.54
N GLU A 222 -7.03 3.55 -9.01
CA GLU A 222 -8.26 2.77 -8.72
C GLU A 222 -8.89 2.16 -9.98
N ASN A 223 -8.65 2.79 -11.14
CA ASN A 223 -9.09 2.28 -12.43
C ASN A 223 -8.06 1.34 -13.08
N GLY A 224 -6.86 1.18 -12.51
CA GLY A 224 -5.81 0.33 -13.05
C GLY A 224 -4.65 1.06 -13.72
N GLY A 225 -4.64 2.40 -13.73
CA GLY A 225 -3.53 3.20 -14.23
C GLY A 225 -2.28 3.03 -13.37
N ARG A 226 -1.10 3.18 -13.98
CA ARG A 226 0.18 2.88 -13.30
C ARG A 226 1.24 3.94 -13.61
N VAL A 227 2.05 4.26 -12.62
CA VAL A 227 3.32 4.95 -12.85
C VAL A 227 4.34 3.90 -13.27
N GLU A 228 4.91 4.03 -14.46
CA GLU A 228 5.94 3.13 -14.95
C GLU A 228 7.34 3.59 -14.57
N ASP A 229 7.57 4.90 -14.56
CA ASP A 229 8.87 5.48 -14.30
C ASP A 229 8.75 6.98 -13.97
N ALA A 230 9.77 7.52 -13.30
CA ALA A 230 9.88 8.93 -13.00
C ALA A 230 11.34 9.36 -12.92
N SER A 231 11.66 10.56 -13.41
CA SER A 231 13.03 11.09 -13.44
C SER A 231 13.65 11.28 -12.05
N ASN A 232 12.82 11.43 -11.01
CA ASN A 232 13.25 11.73 -9.66
C ASN A 232 12.21 11.28 -8.64
N LEU A 233 12.66 10.63 -7.56
CA LEU A 233 11.81 10.15 -6.46
C LEU A 233 12.35 10.63 -5.10
N PHE A 234 12.98 11.82 -5.05
CA PHE A 234 13.75 12.25 -3.88
C PHE A 234 12.89 12.56 -2.66
N TYR A 235 11.78 13.28 -2.83
CA TYR A 235 10.94 13.72 -1.70
C TYR A 235 9.68 12.89 -1.52
N SER A 236 8.99 12.55 -2.62
CA SER A 236 7.79 11.72 -2.55
C SER A 236 7.64 10.82 -3.78
N PRO A 237 6.87 9.71 -3.66
CA PRO A 237 6.65 8.79 -4.78
C PRO A 237 5.80 9.40 -5.89
N ALA A 238 6.12 9.13 -7.16
CA ALA A 238 5.31 9.57 -8.29
C ALA A 238 3.90 8.94 -8.30
N THR A 239 3.71 7.76 -7.69
CA THR A 239 2.40 7.09 -7.56
C THR A 239 1.37 7.91 -6.78
N ASN A 240 1.80 8.89 -5.98
CA ASN A 240 0.92 9.85 -5.34
C ASN A 240 0.05 10.64 -6.33
N THR A 241 0.55 10.88 -7.55
CA THR A 241 -0.17 11.66 -8.59
C THR A 241 -1.40 10.96 -9.18
N ILE A 242 -1.57 9.66 -8.90
CA ILE A 242 -2.67 8.84 -9.42
C ILE A 242 -3.51 8.22 -8.29
N GLN A 243 -3.29 8.65 -7.04
CA GLN A 243 -4.10 8.22 -5.90
C GLN A 243 -5.51 8.83 -5.95
N PRO A 244 -6.52 8.19 -5.35
CA PRO A 244 -7.85 8.77 -5.26
C PRO A 244 -7.89 10.05 -4.44
N GLY A 245 -8.75 10.98 -4.87
CA GLY A 245 -8.99 12.25 -4.19
C GLY A 245 -7.95 13.32 -4.51
N ARG A 246 -8.06 14.47 -3.81
CA ARG A 246 -7.12 15.58 -3.95
C ARG A 246 -6.11 15.57 -2.82
N SER A 247 -4.92 16.11 -3.10
CA SER A 247 -3.92 16.41 -2.07
C SER A 247 -4.54 17.21 -0.92
N ARG A 248 -4.11 16.94 0.31
CA ARG A 248 -4.50 17.66 1.54
C ARG A 248 -3.30 18.31 2.22
N LYS A 249 -2.10 17.91 1.81
CA LYS A 249 -0.79 18.39 2.24
C LYS A 249 0.21 18.17 1.09
N MET A 250 1.40 18.73 1.21
CA MET A 250 2.37 18.79 0.11
C MET A 250 2.93 17.41 -0.27
N ASP A 251 3.18 16.55 0.73
CA ASP A 251 3.70 15.18 0.57
C ASP A 251 2.65 14.18 0.06
N ASP A 252 1.40 14.62 -0.14
CA ASP A 252 0.39 13.84 -0.87
C ASP A 252 0.61 13.87 -2.39
N GLY A 253 1.46 14.77 -2.92
CA GLY A 253 1.80 14.87 -4.34
C GLY A 253 3.17 14.25 -4.69
N TRP A 254 3.68 14.57 -5.87
CA TRP A 254 5.05 14.24 -6.30
C TRP A 254 5.95 15.47 -6.27
N GLU A 255 7.05 15.39 -5.50
CA GLU A 255 8.05 16.45 -5.39
C GLU A 255 9.45 15.93 -5.75
N THR A 256 10.17 16.72 -6.55
CA THR A 256 11.52 16.41 -7.00
C THR A 256 12.56 17.33 -6.35
N ARG A 257 13.82 16.90 -6.37
CA ARG A 257 14.93 17.77 -5.96
C ARG A 257 15.03 18.99 -6.88
N ARG A 258 15.51 20.11 -6.35
CA ARG A 258 15.74 21.31 -7.16
C ARG A 258 16.80 21.07 -8.24
N ARG A 259 16.38 21.13 -9.49
CA ARG A 259 17.26 21.02 -10.66
C ARG A 259 18.05 22.31 -10.93
N ARG A 260 19.22 22.20 -11.57
CA ARG A 260 20.15 23.31 -11.89
C ARG A 260 20.68 23.27 -13.32
N ASP A 261 20.29 22.27 -14.10
CA ASP A 261 20.60 22.17 -15.52
C ASP A 261 19.43 22.71 -16.36
N GLN A 262 19.44 22.45 -17.67
CA GLN A 262 18.40 22.89 -18.61
C GLN A 262 17.31 21.82 -18.90
N GLY A 263 17.30 20.71 -18.16
CA GLY A 263 16.33 19.62 -18.36
C GLY A 263 15.04 19.79 -17.57
N ASN A 264 14.13 18.82 -17.72
CA ASN A 264 12.86 18.74 -16.98
C ASN A 264 12.71 17.42 -16.21
N ASP A 265 12.02 17.46 -15.09
CA ASP A 265 11.52 16.23 -14.46
C ASP A 265 10.29 15.71 -15.21
N TRP A 266 10.04 14.41 -15.14
CA TRP A 266 8.94 13.75 -15.83
C TRP A 266 8.43 12.53 -15.05
N ILE A 267 7.16 12.18 -15.28
CA ILE A 267 6.54 10.90 -14.91
C ILE A 267 6.03 10.25 -16.19
N ARG A 268 6.23 8.93 -16.32
CA ARG A 268 5.62 8.11 -17.36
C ARG A 268 4.50 7.27 -16.74
N TYR A 269 3.33 7.32 -17.36
CA TYR A 269 2.16 6.54 -16.97
C TYR A 269 1.86 5.46 -18.00
N ARG A 270 1.37 4.31 -17.54
CA ARG A 270 0.63 3.33 -18.35
C ARG A 270 -0.85 3.57 -18.15
N LEU A 271 -1.61 3.66 -19.24
CA LEU A 271 -3.05 3.84 -19.15
C LEU A 271 -3.72 2.52 -18.75
N VAL A 272 -4.93 2.63 -18.20
CA VAL A 272 -5.79 1.49 -17.86
C VAL A 272 -6.00 0.53 -19.04
N ALA A 273 -6.18 1.11 -20.23
CA ALA A 273 -6.35 0.44 -21.50
C ALA A 273 -6.04 1.43 -22.62
N ARG A 274 -5.93 0.92 -23.86
CA ARG A 274 -5.90 1.77 -25.04
C ARG A 274 -7.15 2.66 -25.07
N SER A 275 -6.96 3.97 -24.98
CA SER A 275 -8.05 4.92 -24.70
C SER A 275 -7.97 6.18 -25.54
N GLU A 276 -9.13 6.78 -25.84
CA GLU A 276 -9.23 8.14 -26.39
C GLU A 276 -9.19 9.17 -25.26
N ILE A 277 -8.10 9.92 -25.16
CA ILE A 277 -7.93 11.01 -24.20
C ILE A 277 -8.56 12.27 -24.78
N ARG A 278 -9.47 12.89 -24.03
CA ARG A 278 -10.23 14.09 -24.46
C ARG A 278 -9.94 15.32 -23.62
N ALA A 279 -9.43 15.13 -22.41
CA ALA A 279 -9.10 16.19 -21.49
C ALA A 279 -7.95 15.75 -20.58
N LEU A 280 -7.27 16.73 -20.00
CA LEU A 280 -6.18 16.56 -19.04
C LEU A 280 -6.46 17.39 -17.79
N GLU A 281 -6.10 16.85 -16.63
CA GLU A 281 -6.08 17.57 -15.36
C GLU A 281 -4.67 17.51 -14.78
N ILE A 282 -4.10 18.67 -14.40
CA ILE A 282 -2.81 18.78 -13.72
C ILE A 282 -3.04 19.58 -12.44
N ASP A 283 -2.96 18.90 -11.31
CA ASP A 283 -3.21 19.51 -10.00
C ASP A 283 -1.89 19.82 -9.27
N THR A 284 -1.63 21.10 -9.02
CA THR A 284 -0.49 21.58 -8.23
C THR A 284 -0.90 22.02 -6.82
N ALA A 285 -2.09 21.62 -6.34
CA ALA A 285 -2.54 21.88 -4.98
C ALA A 285 -1.44 21.55 -3.95
N TYR A 286 -1.30 22.42 -2.95
CA TYR A 286 -0.29 22.38 -1.90
C TYR A 286 1.17 22.58 -2.34
N LEU A 287 1.47 22.62 -3.64
CA LEU A 287 2.77 23.09 -4.15
C LEU A 287 2.72 24.62 -4.29
N LYS A 288 3.17 25.34 -3.27
CA LYS A 288 3.05 26.82 -3.20
C LYS A 288 4.30 27.55 -3.71
N GLY A 289 5.46 27.19 -3.16
CA GLY A 289 6.75 27.80 -3.53
C GLY A 289 7.60 26.95 -4.47
N ASN A 290 7.18 25.70 -4.69
CA ASN A 290 7.91 24.65 -5.39
C ASN A 290 7.07 24.01 -6.53
N SER A 291 5.91 24.57 -6.88
CA SER A 291 5.15 24.14 -8.06
C SER A 291 6.00 24.23 -9.32
N ALA A 292 5.80 23.29 -10.23
CA ALA A 292 6.26 23.45 -11.61
C ALA A 292 5.73 24.77 -12.18
N GLY A 293 6.59 25.55 -12.84
CA GLY A 293 6.19 26.78 -13.52
C GLY A 293 5.52 26.51 -14.88
N TRP A 294 5.88 25.39 -15.51
CA TRP A 294 5.32 24.93 -16.77
C TRP A 294 5.27 23.41 -16.82
N ALA A 295 4.29 22.87 -17.55
CA ALA A 295 4.18 21.45 -17.86
C ALA A 295 3.87 21.25 -19.35
N SER A 296 4.30 20.13 -19.90
CA SER A 296 3.84 19.60 -21.19
C SER A 296 3.42 18.15 -21.01
N VAL A 297 2.52 17.67 -21.86
CA VAL A 297 2.04 16.28 -21.85
C VAL A 297 2.17 15.72 -23.25
N SER A 298 2.75 14.53 -23.34
CA SER A 298 2.81 13.74 -24.57
C SER A 298 2.12 12.40 -24.36
N VAL A 299 1.55 11.86 -25.43
CA VAL A 299 0.83 10.58 -25.44
C VAL A 299 1.46 9.67 -26.49
N LYS A 300 1.50 8.38 -26.20
CA LYS A 300 2.00 7.34 -27.09
C LYS A 300 0.99 6.20 -27.17
N ASP A 301 0.78 5.64 -28.36
CA ASP A 301 -0.09 4.49 -28.63
C ASP A 301 0.78 3.29 -29.01
N GLY A 302 0.78 2.25 -28.17
CA GLY A 302 1.61 1.04 -28.34
C GLY A 302 3.07 1.22 -27.94
N GLU A 303 3.79 0.11 -27.78
CA GLU A 303 5.19 0.11 -27.32
C GLU A 303 6.17 0.71 -28.32
N ASP A 304 5.88 0.60 -29.62
CA ASP A 304 6.71 1.13 -30.72
C ASP A 304 6.18 2.47 -31.26
N GLY A 305 5.11 3.02 -30.67
CA GLY A 305 4.56 4.30 -31.08
C GLY A 305 5.49 5.49 -30.83
N GLU A 306 5.29 6.56 -31.58
CA GLU A 306 5.96 7.85 -31.35
C GLU A 306 5.22 8.66 -30.28
N TRP A 307 5.97 9.43 -29.49
CA TRP A 307 5.38 10.38 -28.55
C TRP A 307 4.83 11.58 -29.30
N ARG A 308 3.52 11.83 -29.16
CA ARG A 308 2.84 13.01 -29.68
C ARG A 308 2.59 13.99 -28.56
N GLU A 309 3.08 15.23 -28.68
CA GLU A 309 2.73 16.29 -27.75
C GLU A 309 1.24 16.65 -27.90
N VAL A 310 0.52 16.62 -26.78
CA VAL A 310 -0.93 16.93 -26.70
C VAL A 310 -1.22 18.16 -25.86
N LEU A 311 -0.33 18.50 -24.93
CA LEU A 311 -0.30 19.77 -24.22
C LEU A 311 1.09 20.37 -24.39
N PRO A 312 1.26 21.46 -25.16
CA PRO A 312 2.54 22.14 -25.26
C PRO A 312 2.95 22.72 -23.91
N ARG A 313 4.20 23.17 -23.80
CA ARG A 313 4.71 23.83 -22.59
C ARG A 313 3.77 24.97 -22.13
N THR A 314 2.96 24.67 -21.13
CA THR A 314 1.86 25.50 -20.65
C THR A 314 2.16 25.94 -19.23
N ARG A 315 1.92 27.22 -18.95
CA ARG A 315 2.17 27.79 -17.63
C ARG A 315 1.27 27.14 -16.58
N CYS A 316 1.86 26.73 -15.46
CA CYS A 316 1.14 26.29 -14.27
C CYS A 316 1.20 27.38 -13.20
N GLN A 317 0.14 27.52 -12.42
CA GLN A 317 0.07 28.35 -11.23
C GLN A 317 0.30 27.47 -10.00
N PRO A 318 0.91 28.00 -8.92
CA PRO A 318 0.97 27.30 -7.65
C PRO A 318 -0.42 27.06 -7.07
N ASP A 319 -0.57 25.99 -6.30
CA ASP A 319 -1.79 25.69 -5.53
C ASP A 319 -3.07 25.71 -6.37
N THR A 320 -3.00 25.18 -7.61
CA THR A 320 -4.06 25.33 -8.62
C THR A 320 -4.32 24.03 -9.38
N ASN A 321 -5.60 23.74 -9.61
CA ASN A 321 -6.03 22.66 -10.47
C ASN A 321 -6.22 23.17 -11.91
N HIS A 322 -5.43 22.65 -12.85
CA HIS A 322 -5.43 23.06 -14.26
C HIS A 322 -6.18 22.04 -15.10
N ARG A 323 -7.18 22.49 -15.85
CA ARG A 323 -8.03 21.63 -16.70
C ARG A 323 -7.92 22.06 -18.15
N PHE A 324 -7.64 21.09 -19.01
CA PHE A 324 -7.44 21.31 -20.43
C PHE A 324 -8.36 20.38 -21.21
N VAL A 325 -9.22 20.95 -22.07
CA VAL A 325 -9.94 20.17 -23.08
C VAL A 325 -9.07 20.11 -24.32
N LEU A 326 -8.81 18.89 -24.82
CA LEU A 326 -8.02 18.74 -26.03
C LEU A 326 -8.86 19.15 -27.25
N PRO A 327 -8.25 19.82 -28.25
CA PRO A 327 -8.98 20.23 -29.46
C PRO A 327 -9.48 19.02 -30.26
N GLU A 328 -8.77 17.90 -30.19
CA GLU A 328 -9.13 16.62 -30.78
C GLU A 328 -8.77 15.50 -29.81
N PRO A 329 -9.57 14.41 -29.73
CA PRO A 329 -9.19 13.24 -28.96
C PRO A 329 -7.88 12.63 -29.45
N VAL A 330 -7.06 12.12 -28.52
CA VAL A 330 -5.80 11.45 -28.84
C VAL A 330 -5.79 10.05 -28.26
N VAL A 331 -5.46 9.06 -29.08
CA VAL A 331 -5.36 7.67 -28.62
C VAL A 331 -4.02 7.44 -27.94
N GLY A 332 -4.02 6.74 -26.81
CA GLY A 332 -2.81 6.30 -26.11
C GLY A 332 -3.02 4.99 -25.37
N THR A 333 -1.93 4.40 -24.87
CA THR A 333 -1.89 3.13 -24.11
C THR A 333 -1.09 3.22 -22.84
#